data_AF-A0A662RAE8-F1
#
_entry.id   AF-A0A662RAE8-F1
#
_cell.length_a   1.000
_cell.length_b   1.000
_cell.length_c   1.000
_cell.angle_alpha   90.00
_cell.angle_beta   90.00
_cell.angle_gamma   90.00
#
_symmetry.space_group_name_H-M   'P 1'
#
loop_
_entity.id
_entity.type
_entity.pdbx_description
1 polymer ?
#
loop_
_entity_poly.entity_id
_entity_poly.type
_entity_poly.pdbx_seq_one_letter_code
_entity_poly.pdbx_strand_id
1 'polypeptide(L)'
;MKKLMVVALTLMVVLCFGAISFGGSLDSPAGPDSSDSAMFTLEDIYNRLGTGATGTKRPGAFVEPSSGPTAGTGHTLDEVMGVTPSVDDTNGTVPAEVIFGKTFWGLTSGNWGLKTGTMTSNGAGGTITPGTTNQTIVAGY
;
A
#
# COMPACT_ATOMS: atom_id res chain seq x y z
N MET A 1 -4.11 49.59 -12.21
CA MET A 1 -5.52 49.17 -11.99
C MET A 1 -5.81 47.80 -12.59
N LYS A 2 -5.67 47.57 -13.91
CA LYS A 2 -5.94 46.26 -14.56
C LYS A 2 -5.17 45.06 -13.96
N LYS A 3 -3.87 45.20 -13.69
CA LYS A 3 -3.05 44.12 -13.10
C LYS A 3 -3.44 43.78 -11.65
N LEU A 4 -3.86 44.78 -10.88
CA LEU A 4 -4.32 44.60 -9.49
C LEU A 4 -5.67 43.85 -9.45
N MET A 5 -6.55 44.17 -10.39
CA MET A 5 -7.88 43.55 -10.52
C MET A 5 -7.78 42.08 -10.98
N VAL A 6 -6.82 41.77 -11.86
CA VAL A 6 -6.54 40.37 -12.26
C VAL A 6 -6.02 39.56 -11.07
N VAL A 7 -5.04 40.08 -10.32
CA VAL A 7 -4.48 39.35 -9.14
C VAL A 7 -5.53 39.13 -8.06
N ALA A 8 -6.39 40.12 -7.79
CA ALA A 8 -7.48 39.97 -6.82
C ALA A 8 -8.52 38.91 -7.26
N LEU A 9 -8.84 38.85 -8.55
CA LEU A 9 -9.76 37.85 -9.10
C LEU A 9 -9.14 36.44 -9.05
N THR A 10 -7.85 36.29 -9.38
CA THR A 10 -7.16 34.99 -9.31
C THR A 10 -7.06 34.49 -7.86
N LEU A 11 -6.80 35.37 -6.90
CA LEU A 11 -6.73 35.02 -5.48
C LEU A 11 -8.10 34.60 -4.92
N MET A 12 -9.18 35.26 -5.34
CA MET A 12 -10.55 34.90 -4.96
C MET A 12 -10.95 33.53 -5.51
N VAL A 13 -10.58 33.21 -6.75
CA VAL A 13 -10.81 31.89 -7.35
C VAL A 13 -10.06 30.80 -6.58
N VAL A 14 -8.78 31.00 -6.25
CA VAL A 14 -7.99 30.01 -5.49
C VAL A 14 -8.56 29.77 -4.09
N LEU A 15 -9.12 30.79 -3.43
CA LEU A 15 -9.77 30.65 -2.12
C LEU A 15 -11.13 29.92 -2.19
N CYS A 16 -11.89 30.07 -3.28
CA CYS A 16 -13.19 29.41 -3.44
C CYS A 16 -13.09 27.92 -3.80
N PHE A 17 -11.99 27.45 -4.39
CA PHE A 17 -11.78 26.04 -4.75
C PHE A 17 -10.93 25.25 -3.73
N GLY A 18 -10.50 25.87 -2.64
CA GLY A 18 -9.45 25.34 -1.75
C GLY A 18 -9.83 24.18 -0.82
N ALA A 19 -11.10 23.78 -0.67
CA ALA A 19 -11.44 22.69 0.25
C ALA A 19 -12.84 22.08 0.03
N ILE A 20 -13.10 21.48 -1.14
CA ILE A 20 -14.22 20.53 -1.25
C ILE A 20 -13.69 19.16 -0.82
N SER A 21 -13.74 18.86 0.48
CA SER A 21 -13.53 17.49 0.96
C SER A 21 -14.84 16.72 0.78
N PHE A 22 -14.84 15.72 -0.09
CA PHE A 22 -15.90 14.72 -0.09
C PHE A 22 -15.67 13.82 1.13
N GLY A 23 -16.50 13.99 2.15
CA GLY A 23 -16.66 12.95 3.16
C GLY A 23 -17.09 11.66 2.48
N GLY A 24 -16.66 10.52 3.02
CA GLY A 24 -17.24 9.23 2.64
C GLY A 24 -18.75 9.21 2.90
N SER A 25 -19.43 8.16 2.45
CA SER A 25 -20.86 8.02 2.74
C SER A 25 -21.10 8.06 4.26
N LEU A 26 -22.10 8.85 4.66
CA LEU A 26 -22.66 8.86 6.01
C LEU A 26 -23.83 7.88 6.15
N ASP A 27 -24.19 7.19 5.07
CA ASP A 27 -25.20 6.14 5.11
C ASP A 27 -24.73 5.07 6.10
N SER A 28 -25.68 4.52 6.85
CA SER A 28 -25.33 3.42 7.74
C SER A 28 -24.71 2.30 6.90
N PRO A 29 -23.69 1.61 7.41
CA PRO A 29 -23.30 0.32 6.85
C PRO A 29 -24.53 -0.57 6.68
N ALA A 30 -24.45 -1.55 5.77
CA ALA A 30 -25.53 -2.51 5.59
C ALA A 30 -25.96 -3.10 6.94
N GLY A 31 -27.25 -3.45 7.06
CA GLY A 31 -27.80 -3.99 8.30
C GLY A 31 -27.02 -5.20 8.82
N PRO A 32 -27.10 -5.51 10.12
CA PRO A 32 -26.34 -6.61 10.73
C PRO A 32 -26.66 -7.99 10.12
N ASP A 33 -27.78 -8.09 9.40
CA ASP A 33 -28.23 -9.26 8.65
C ASP A 33 -27.60 -9.39 7.25
N SER A 34 -26.98 -8.33 6.73
CA SER A 34 -26.31 -8.33 5.43
C SER A 34 -24.85 -8.81 5.52
N SER A 35 -24.41 -9.59 4.54
CA SER A 35 -22.99 -9.93 4.36
C SER A 35 -22.11 -8.70 4.13
N ASP A 36 -22.68 -7.60 3.63
CA ASP A 36 -21.95 -6.36 3.40
C ASP A 36 -21.57 -5.65 4.71
N SER A 37 -22.19 -6.03 5.84
CA SER A 37 -21.80 -5.60 7.18
C SER A 37 -20.53 -6.30 7.71
N ALA A 38 -20.10 -7.40 7.07
CA ALA A 38 -18.95 -8.17 7.52
C ALA A 38 -17.62 -7.41 7.31
N MET A 39 -16.70 -7.62 8.25
CA MET A 39 -15.33 -7.10 8.22
C MET A 39 -14.33 -8.26 8.10
N PHE A 40 -13.12 -7.95 7.64
CA PHE A 40 -12.00 -8.89 7.74
C PHE A 40 -11.59 -9.08 9.20
N THR A 41 -11.05 -10.25 9.52
CA THR A 41 -10.58 -10.59 10.85
C THR A 41 -9.09 -10.27 11.03
N LEU A 42 -8.59 -10.30 12.27
CA LEU A 42 -7.14 -10.22 12.52
C LEU A 42 -6.39 -11.39 11.87
N GLU A 43 -7.01 -12.56 11.77
CA GLU A 43 -6.47 -13.72 11.08
C GLU A 43 -6.26 -13.45 9.60
N ASP A 44 -7.24 -12.82 8.94
CA ASP A 44 -7.13 -12.41 7.53
C ASP A 44 -5.98 -11.41 7.32
N ILE A 45 -5.81 -10.47 8.25
CA ILE A 45 -4.75 -9.45 8.19
C ILE A 45 -3.38 -10.09 8.42
N TYR A 46 -3.26 -10.95 9.44
CA TYR A 46 -2.04 -11.70 9.73
C TYR A 46 -1.59 -12.52 8.51
N ASN A 47 -2.51 -13.29 7.93
CA ASN A 47 -2.23 -14.11 6.75
C ASN A 47 -1.87 -13.27 5.52
N ARG A 48 -2.55 -12.13 5.32
CA ARG A 48 -2.21 -11.18 4.25
C ARG A 48 -0.80 -10.63 4.42
N LEU A 49 -0.40 -10.26 5.63
CA LEU A 49 0.93 -9.70 5.90
C LEU A 49 2.03 -10.78 5.81
N GLY A 50 1.80 -11.96 6.38
CA GLY A 50 2.81 -13.01 6.45
C GLY A 50 3.00 -13.81 5.16
N THR A 51 1.93 -14.00 4.38
CA THR A 51 1.97 -14.89 3.19
C THR A 51 1.43 -14.25 1.91
N GLY A 52 0.84 -13.06 2.00
CA GLY A 52 0.13 -12.44 0.88
C GLY A 52 -1.26 -13.04 0.61
N ALA A 53 -1.74 -13.97 1.45
CA ALA A 53 -3.03 -14.62 1.26
C ALA A 53 -4.18 -13.60 1.20
N THR A 54 -5.17 -13.88 0.36
CA THR A 54 -6.36 -13.05 0.26
C THR A 54 -7.30 -13.31 1.43
N GLY A 55 -7.56 -12.29 2.24
CA GLY A 55 -8.57 -12.37 3.30
C GLY A 55 -9.96 -12.60 2.73
N THR A 56 -10.82 -13.26 3.49
CA THR A 56 -12.23 -13.50 3.11
C THR A 56 -13.14 -13.09 4.26
N LYS A 57 -14.05 -12.14 3.99
CA LYS A 57 -15.05 -11.74 4.98
C LYS A 57 -15.95 -12.92 5.35
N ARG A 58 -16.41 -12.94 6.60
CA ARG A 58 -17.40 -13.93 7.04
C ARG A 58 -18.64 -13.89 6.12
N PRO A 59 -19.15 -15.05 5.68
CA PRO A 59 -20.38 -15.09 4.93
C PRO A 59 -21.60 -14.88 5.85
N GLY A 60 -22.57 -14.09 5.40
CA GLY A 60 -23.91 -13.96 6.00
C GLY A 60 -24.06 -13.00 7.19
N ALA A 61 -25.27 -13.00 7.78
CA ALA A 61 -25.71 -12.17 8.92
C ALA A 61 -24.88 -12.39 10.18
N PHE A 62 -24.66 -11.36 11.01
CA PHE A 62 -24.05 -11.51 12.34
C PHE A 62 -24.83 -12.54 13.17
N VAL A 63 -24.12 -13.47 13.79
CA VAL A 63 -24.70 -14.52 14.63
C VAL A 63 -24.12 -14.37 16.02
N GLU A 64 -24.98 -14.19 17.02
CA GLU A 64 -24.55 -14.14 18.41
C GLU A 64 -24.00 -15.51 18.83
N PRO A 65 -22.86 -15.52 19.54
CA PRO A 65 -22.31 -16.76 20.06
C PRO A 65 -23.19 -17.32 21.20
N SER A 66 -23.47 -18.62 21.17
CA SER A 66 -24.24 -19.30 22.24
C SER A 66 -23.45 -19.44 23.56
N SER A 67 -22.14 -19.22 23.51
CA SER A 67 -21.22 -19.26 24.64
C SER A 67 -19.97 -18.43 24.34
N GLY A 68 -19.34 -17.87 25.38
CA GLY A 68 -18.07 -17.15 25.22
C GLY A 68 -16.90 -18.06 24.81
N PRO A 69 -15.80 -17.48 24.29
CA PRO A 69 -14.58 -18.23 23.98
C PRO A 69 -13.99 -18.88 25.23
N THR A 70 -13.63 -20.15 25.15
CA THR A 70 -12.92 -20.87 26.24
C THR A 70 -11.41 -20.95 26.00
N ALA A 71 -10.94 -20.50 24.83
CA ALA A 71 -9.55 -20.37 24.44
C ALA A 71 -9.38 -19.15 23.52
N GLY A 72 -8.14 -18.67 23.33
CA GLY A 72 -7.84 -17.65 22.32
C GLY A 72 -8.11 -18.19 20.92
N THR A 73 -8.99 -17.53 20.16
CA THR A 73 -9.47 -18.00 18.86
C THR A 73 -8.78 -17.35 17.65
N GLY A 74 -7.66 -16.64 17.85
CA GLY A 74 -6.92 -16.00 16.77
C GLY A 74 -5.61 -15.35 17.24
N HIS A 75 -4.87 -14.79 16.29
CA HIS A 75 -3.63 -14.06 16.57
C HIS A 75 -3.87 -12.81 17.42
N THR A 76 -2.96 -12.60 18.36
CA THR A 76 -2.83 -11.39 19.18
C THR A 76 -2.35 -10.22 18.33
N LEU A 77 -2.59 -8.99 18.80
CA LEU A 77 -2.06 -7.80 18.14
C LEU A 77 -0.53 -7.78 18.13
N ASP A 78 0.13 -8.38 19.14
CA ASP A 78 1.58 -8.50 19.19
C ASP A 78 2.10 -9.42 18.07
N GLU A 79 1.41 -10.55 17.82
CA GLU A 79 1.75 -11.44 16.70
C GLU A 79 1.50 -10.78 15.34
N VAL A 80 0.42 -10.00 15.21
CA VAL A 80 0.15 -9.23 13.99
C VAL A 80 1.25 -8.20 13.77
N MET A 81 1.61 -7.41 14.79
CA MET A 81 2.72 -6.46 14.69
C MET A 81 4.05 -7.17 14.40
N GLY A 82 4.27 -8.36 14.94
CA GLY A 82 5.46 -9.16 14.68
C GLY A 82 5.65 -9.58 13.22
N VAL A 83 4.58 -9.71 12.44
CA VAL A 83 4.64 -10.01 10.99
C VAL A 83 4.53 -8.76 10.11
N THR A 84 4.28 -7.58 10.68
CA THR A 84 4.32 -6.34 9.90
C THR A 84 5.74 -6.03 9.48
N PRO A 85 5.95 -5.55 8.23
CA PRO A 85 7.26 -5.05 7.84
C PRO A 85 7.71 -3.93 8.77
N SER A 86 9.01 -3.80 8.96
CA SER A 86 9.64 -2.67 9.65
C SER A 86 10.37 -1.77 8.66
N VAL A 87 10.58 -0.51 9.03
CA VAL A 87 11.40 0.41 8.23
C VAL A 87 12.82 -0.14 8.15
N ASP A 88 13.35 -0.22 6.94
CA ASP A 88 14.74 -0.60 6.66
C ASP A 88 15.35 0.40 5.68
N ASP A 89 15.92 1.47 6.23
CA ASP A 89 16.65 2.50 5.45
C ASP A 89 18.03 2.05 5.00
N THR A 90 18.53 0.91 5.51
CA THR A 90 19.87 0.42 5.20
C THR A 90 19.85 -0.49 3.97
N ASN A 91 18.86 -1.38 3.87
CA ASN A 91 18.77 -2.38 2.80
C ASN A 91 17.46 -2.33 2.02
N GLY A 92 16.50 -1.48 2.41
CA GLY A 92 15.26 -1.31 1.68
C GLY A 92 15.51 -0.73 0.29
N THR A 93 14.78 -1.25 -0.69
CA THR A 93 14.92 -0.80 -2.08
C THR A 93 14.13 0.49 -2.35
N VAL A 94 14.61 1.28 -3.32
CA VAL A 94 13.93 2.49 -3.82
C VAL A 94 13.42 2.29 -5.25
N PRO A 95 12.45 3.10 -5.74
CA PRO A 95 11.92 2.96 -7.09
C PRO A 95 12.99 2.93 -8.20
N ALA A 96 14.08 3.70 -8.03
CA ALA A 96 15.18 3.76 -8.98
C ALA A 96 15.99 2.47 -9.11
N GLU A 97 15.80 1.49 -8.20
CA GLU A 97 16.49 0.20 -8.18
C GLU A 97 15.65 -0.96 -8.73
N VAL A 98 14.36 -0.70 -8.98
CA VAL A 98 13.42 -1.71 -9.47
C VAL A 98 13.04 -1.40 -10.92
N ILE A 99 13.03 -2.42 -11.77
CA ILE A 99 12.74 -2.30 -13.21
C ILE A 99 11.39 -1.60 -13.44
N PHE A 100 11.36 -0.72 -14.44
CA PHE A 100 10.21 0.09 -14.83
C PHE A 100 8.93 -0.73 -14.93
N GLY A 101 7.88 -0.27 -14.25
CA GLY A 101 6.55 -0.87 -14.27
C GLY A 101 6.37 -2.10 -13.37
N LYS A 102 7.42 -2.62 -12.73
CA LYS A 102 7.30 -3.66 -11.70
C LYS A 102 6.88 -3.04 -10.37
N THR A 103 6.02 -3.72 -9.63
CA THR A 103 5.56 -3.26 -8.31
C THR A 103 6.30 -3.97 -7.19
N PHE A 104 6.50 -3.27 -6.08
CA PHE A 104 7.12 -3.81 -4.87
C PHE A 104 6.56 -3.09 -3.62
N TRP A 105 6.76 -3.66 -2.44
CA TRP A 105 6.48 -2.98 -1.17
C TRP A 105 7.77 -2.33 -0.65
N GLY A 106 7.81 -1.00 -0.62
CA GLY A 106 8.96 -0.25 -0.14
C GLY A 106 9.04 -0.24 1.39
N LEU A 107 10.27 -0.38 1.90
CA LEU A 107 10.58 -0.44 3.33
C LEU A 107 11.36 0.79 3.82
N THR A 108 11.81 1.69 2.95
CA THR A 108 12.57 2.87 3.36
C THR A 108 11.66 4.02 3.79
N SER A 109 12.15 4.85 4.70
CA SER A 109 11.60 6.15 5.07
C SER A 109 11.38 7.00 3.82
N GLY A 110 10.14 7.44 3.62
CA GLY A 110 9.72 8.20 2.42
C GLY A 110 9.30 7.34 1.23
N ASN A 111 9.64 6.04 1.20
CA ASN A 111 9.15 5.09 0.20
C ASN A 111 8.34 3.94 0.79
N TRP A 112 7.79 4.09 1.99
CA TRP A 112 6.91 3.09 2.60
C TRP A 112 5.68 2.77 1.74
N GLY A 113 5.33 1.47 1.65
CA GLY A 113 4.11 0.99 1.01
C GLY A 113 4.29 0.54 -0.44
N LEU A 114 3.18 0.33 -1.15
CA LEU A 114 3.22 -0.10 -2.56
C LEU A 114 3.88 0.96 -3.45
N LYS A 115 4.91 0.56 -4.18
CA LYS A 115 5.68 1.39 -5.12
C LYS A 115 5.80 0.70 -6.48
N THR A 116 6.18 1.49 -7.47
CA THR A 116 6.47 1.05 -8.84
C THR A 116 7.89 1.44 -9.20
N GLY A 117 8.64 0.51 -9.78
CA GLY A 117 9.99 0.72 -10.25
C GLY A 117 10.08 1.75 -11.37
N THR A 118 11.21 2.46 -11.40
CA THR A 118 11.55 3.48 -12.41
C THR A 118 12.87 3.21 -13.10
N MET A 119 13.58 2.14 -12.74
CA MET A 119 14.83 1.76 -13.39
C MET A 119 14.58 1.38 -14.85
N THR A 120 15.28 2.03 -15.78
CA THR A 120 15.21 1.66 -17.20
C THR A 120 15.69 0.22 -17.39
N SER A 121 14.91 -0.58 -18.13
CA SER A 121 15.35 -1.92 -18.54
C SER A 121 16.28 -1.82 -19.76
N ASN A 122 17.47 -2.37 -19.63
CA ASN A 122 18.46 -2.45 -20.71
C ASN A 122 18.32 -3.74 -21.56
N GLY A 123 17.25 -4.52 -21.34
CA GLY A 123 17.02 -5.78 -22.06
C GLY A 123 17.91 -6.92 -21.56
N ALA A 124 18.26 -7.86 -22.43
CA ALA A 124 19.20 -8.93 -22.09
C ALA A 124 20.63 -8.38 -22.02
N GLY A 125 21.40 -8.74 -20.98
CA GLY A 125 22.78 -8.30 -20.70
C GLY A 125 23.85 -8.59 -21.74
N GLY A 126 23.46 -8.91 -22.98
CA GLY A 126 24.35 -9.25 -24.08
C GLY A 126 25.10 -10.55 -23.85
N THR A 127 26.05 -10.83 -24.75
CA THR A 127 27.00 -11.94 -24.58
C THR A 127 28.23 -11.44 -23.84
N ILE A 128 28.42 -11.89 -22.60
CA ILE A 128 29.65 -11.64 -21.85
C ILE A 128 30.70 -12.65 -22.30
N THR A 129 31.76 -12.20 -22.97
CA THR A 129 32.88 -13.06 -23.37
C THR A 129 33.91 -13.09 -22.24
N PRO A 130 34.24 -14.25 -21.63
CA PRO A 130 35.28 -14.32 -20.61
C PRO A 130 36.62 -13.81 -21.14
N GLY A 131 37.32 -13.01 -20.34
CA GLY A 131 38.62 -12.44 -20.69
C GLY A 131 39.32 -11.88 -19.45
N THR A 132 40.52 -11.33 -19.65
CA THR A 132 41.34 -10.77 -18.56
C THR A 132 41.06 -9.29 -18.29
N THR A 133 40.11 -8.68 -19.00
CA THR A 133 39.76 -7.25 -18.88
C THR A 133 38.38 -7.12 -18.26
N ASN A 134 38.23 -6.16 -17.34
CA ASN A 134 36.95 -5.83 -16.74
C ASN A 134 35.94 -5.38 -17.81
N GLN A 135 34.73 -5.96 -17.78
CA GLN A 135 33.61 -5.51 -18.59
C GLN A 135 32.67 -4.68 -17.72
N THR A 136 32.42 -3.43 -18.12
CA THR A 136 31.46 -2.56 -17.43
C THR A 136 30.05 -2.92 -17.85
N ILE A 137 29.23 -3.34 -16.88
CA ILE A 137 27.81 -3.64 -17.08
C ILE A 137 27.01 -2.58 -16.32
N VAL A 138 26.14 -1.85 -17.02
CA VAL A 138 25.23 -0.85 -16.42
C VAL A 138 24.16 -1.55 -15.58
N ALA A 139 23.66 -0.92 -14.51
CA ALA A 139 22.51 -1.46 -13.78
C ALA A 139 21.23 -1.48 -14.66
N GLY A 140 20.26 -2.34 -14.35
CA GLY A 140 18.99 -2.42 -15.09
C GLY A 140 18.91 -3.52 -16.15
N TYR A 141 19.68 -4.60 -15.99
CA TYR A 141 19.47 -5.87 -16.69
C TYR A 141 18.62 -6.81 -15.84
#